data_AF-A0A7S0RVV8-F1
#
_entry.id   AF-A0A7S0RVV8-F1
#
_cell.length_a   1.000
_cell.length_b   1.000
_cell.length_c   1.000
_cell.angle_alpha   90.00
_cell.angle_beta   90.00
_cell.angle_gamma   90.00
#
_symmetry.space_group_name_H-M   'P 1'
#
loop_
_entity.id
_entity.type
_entity.pdbx_description
1 polymer ?
#
loop_
_entity_poly.entity_id
_entity_poly.type
_entity_poly.pdbx_seq_one_letter_code
_entity_poly.pdbx_strand_id
1 'polypeptide(L)'
;TRDFPATATAFLSNNYRSGSAILATAEAVLSHGGLPALHQRLVAANGHTGHVEHVCLANEAAEAGWVAAKAEALHRDGLPYTDMAVVYRTNLQARVIEDRL
;
A
#
# COMPACT_ATOMS: atom_id res chain seq x y z
N THR A 1 28.74 3.60 -4.10
CA THR A 1 29.95 4.12 -3.43
C THR A 1 31.24 3.46 -3.89
N ARG A 2 31.22 2.26 -4.51
CA ARG A 2 32.43 1.65 -5.10
C ARG A 2 32.91 2.35 -6.37
N ASP A 3 32.01 2.87 -7.20
CA ASP A 3 32.37 3.49 -8.49
C ASP A 3 32.66 5.00 -8.37
N PHE A 4 32.10 5.67 -7.35
CA PHE A 4 32.28 7.10 -7.09
C PHE A 4 32.56 7.33 -5.59
N PRO A 5 33.83 7.28 -5.16
CA PRO A 5 34.21 7.36 -3.75
C PRO A 5 33.97 8.73 -3.10
N ALA A 6 33.93 9.80 -3.90
CA ALA A 6 33.77 11.18 -3.42
C ALA A 6 32.30 11.65 -3.34
N THR A 7 31.33 10.78 -3.62
CA THR A 7 29.92 11.15 -3.62
C THR A 7 29.35 11.18 -2.21
N ALA A 8 28.68 12.27 -1.85
CA ALA A 8 27.89 12.35 -0.63
C ALA A 8 26.56 11.61 -0.80
N THR A 9 26.19 10.80 0.19
CA THR A 9 24.89 10.11 0.22
C THR A 9 24.00 10.79 1.25
N ALA A 10 22.80 11.21 0.84
CA ALA A 10 21.77 11.69 1.74
C ALA A 10 20.69 10.63 1.89
N PHE A 11 20.23 10.45 3.13
CA PHE A 11 19.29 9.41 3.52
C PHE A 11 18.01 10.07 4.03
N LEU A 12 16.86 9.72 3.43
CA LEU A 12 15.58 10.32 3.76
C LEU A 12 14.74 9.31 4.55
N SER A 13 14.73 9.45 5.89
CA SER A 13 14.00 8.55 6.79
C SER A 13 12.53 8.93 6.99
N ASN A 14 12.16 10.18 6.68
CA ASN A 14 10.85 10.70 7.05
C ASN A 14 9.85 10.52 5.92
N ASN A 15 8.76 9.81 6.19
CA ASN A 15 7.66 9.62 5.25
C ASN A 15 6.50 10.56 5.60
N TYR A 16 6.10 11.39 4.64
CA TYR A 16 5.05 12.39 4.80
C TYR A 16 3.70 11.95 4.19
N ARG A 17 3.67 10.80 3.51
CA ARG A 17 2.48 10.28 2.80
C ARG A 17 1.67 9.34 3.67
N SER A 18 2.33 8.33 4.23
CA SER A 18 1.67 7.18 4.84
C SER A 18 1.72 7.22 6.36
N GLY A 19 0.64 6.76 6.99
CA GLY A 19 0.57 6.64 8.44
C GLY A 19 1.43 5.51 9.01
N SER A 20 1.63 5.54 10.33
CA SER A 20 2.54 4.64 11.04
C SER A 20 2.22 3.14 10.89
N ALA A 21 0.94 2.75 10.85
CA ALA A 21 0.51 1.36 10.67
C ALA A 21 0.86 0.84 9.27
N ILE A 22 0.61 1.64 8.23
CA ILE A 22 0.94 1.28 6.83
C ILE A 22 2.46 1.10 6.69
N LEU A 23 3.26 2.01 7.27
CA LEU A 23 4.72 1.90 7.25
C LEU A 23 5.22 0.68 8.00
N ALA A 24 4.62 0.36 9.15
CA ALA A 24 4.98 -0.83 9.93
C ALA A 24 4.70 -2.12 9.14
N THR A 25 3.56 -2.21 8.43
CA THR A 25 3.27 -3.36 7.56
C THR A 25 4.26 -3.47 6.41
N ALA A 26 4.55 -2.35 5.72
CA ALA A 26 5.51 -2.35 4.62
C ALA A 26 6.91 -2.79 5.06
N GLU A 27 7.39 -2.27 6.20
CA GLU A 27 8.66 -2.64 6.83
C GLU A 27 8.74 -4.15 7.10
N ALA A 28 7.67 -4.72 7.68
CA ALA A 28 7.60 -6.14 8.00
C ALA A 28 7.65 -7.03 6.75
N VAL A 29 7.08 -6.60 5.62
CA VAL A 29 7.18 -7.35 4.36
C VAL A 29 8.59 -7.24 3.78
N LEU A 30 9.16 -6.03 3.77
CA LEU A 30 10.49 -5.76 3.21
C LEU A 30 11.62 -6.49 3.96
N SER A 31 11.49 -6.66 5.28
CA SER A 31 12.49 -7.36 6.09
C SER A 31 12.72 -8.82 5.67
N HIS A 32 11.77 -9.43 4.96
CA HIS A 32 11.87 -10.80 4.45
C HIS A 32 12.51 -10.87 3.05
N GLY A 33 12.59 -9.75 2.32
CA GLY A 33 12.89 -9.70 0.88
C GLY A 33 14.36 -9.79 0.46
N GLY A 34 15.29 -10.10 1.37
CA GLY A 34 16.69 -10.37 1.01
C GLY A 34 17.49 -9.19 0.45
N LEU A 35 17.01 -7.94 0.57
CA LEU A 35 17.71 -6.72 0.17
C LEU A 35 18.18 -5.89 1.40
N PRO A 36 19.11 -6.39 2.23
CA PRO A 36 19.51 -5.72 3.48
C PRO A 36 20.38 -4.48 3.27
N ALA A 37 21.04 -4.31 2.13
CA ALA A 37 22.10 -3.31 1.95
C ALA A 37 21.60 -1.86 1.74
N LEU A 38 20.30 -1.65 1.52
CA LEU A 38 19.70 -0.32 1.31
C LEU A 38 18.52 -0.04 2.25
N HIS A 39 18.30 -0.90 3.24
CA HIS A 39 17.12 -0.83 4.08
C HIS A 39 17.27 0.26 5.14
N GLN A 40 16.63 1.40 4.93
CA GLN A 40 16.48 2.43 5.94
C GLN A 40 15.03 2.45 6.41
N ARG A 41 14.84 2.25 7.72
CA ARG A 41 13.51 2.28 8.34
C ARG A 41 12.89 3.67 8.18
N LEU A 42 11.69 3.71 7.61
CA LEU A 42 10.90 4.92 7.46
C LEU A 42 10.10 5.23 8.73
N VAL A 43 9.97 6.52 9.06
CA VAL A 43 9.17 7.01 10.19
C VAL A 43 8.08 7.93 9.66
N ALA A 44 6.83 7.71 10.11
CA ALA A 44 5.70 8.57 9.75
C ALA A 44 5.91 9.95 10.38
N ALA A 45 5.93 10.98 9.55
CA ALA A 45 5.98 12.37 9.98
C ALA A 45 4.57 12.97 10.17
N ASN A 46 3.55 12.35 9.57
CA ASN A 46 2.16 12.70 9.82
C ASN A 46 1.68 11.90 11.05
N GLY A 47 1.01 12.55 12.00
CA GLY A 47 0.50 11.88 13.22
C GLY A 47 -0.64 10.88 12.96
N HIS A 48 -0.85 10.47 11.72
CA HIS A 48 -1.89 9.57 11.29
C HIS A 48 -1.41 8.12 11.42
N THR A 49 -2.27 7.22 11.89
CA THR A 49 -1.93 5.80 11.97
C THR A 49 -2.10 5.11 10.63
N GLY A 50 -3.16 5.44 9.88
CA GLY A 50 -3.62 4.63 8.75
C GLY A 50 -4.36 3.37 9.22
N HIS A 51 -4.90 2.62 8.26
CA HIS A 51 -5.61 1.36 8.48
C HIS A 51 -5.14 0.33 7.45
N VAL A 52 -4.84 -0.89 7.91
CA VAL A 52 -4.47 -2.01 7.07
C VAL A 52 -5.38 -3.18 7.44
N GLU A 53 -6.07 -3.72 6.46
CA GLU A 53 -7.00 -4.84 6.62
C GLU A 53 -6.59 -5.95 5.65
N HIS A 54 -6.62 -7.19 6.13
CA HIS A 54 -6.43 -8.38 5.31
C HIS A 54 -7.67 -9.25 5.44
N VAL A 55 -8.26 -9.60 4.29
CA VAL A 55 -9.43 -10.46 4.20
C VAL A 55 -9.13 -11.61 3.25
N CYS A 56 -9.56 -12.81 3.62
CA CYS A 56 -9.51 -13.99 2.76
C CYS A 56 -10.94 -14.37 2.40
N LEU A 57 -11.22 -14.46 1.10
CA LEU A 57 -12.55 -14.70 0.56
C LEU A 57 -12.55 -15.96 -0.30
N ALA A 58 -13.73 -16.55 -0.47
CA ALA A 58 -13.84 -17.89 -1.05
C ALA A 58 -13.46 -17.96 -2.54
N ASN A 59 -13.62 -16.87 -3.30
CA ASN A 59 -13.31 -16.78 -4.72
C ASN A 59 -13.21 -15.32 -5.18
N GLU A 60 -12.80 -15.13 -6.44
CA GLU A 60 -12.61 -13.81 -7.07
C GLU A 60 -13.91 -12.99 -7.16
N ALA A 61 -15.06 -13.63 -7.34
CA ALA A 61 -16.35 -12.92 -7.37
C ALA A 61 -16.74 -12.38 -5.99
N ALA A 62 -16.43 -13.12 -4.92
CA ALA A 62 -16.61 -12.66 -3.55
C ALA A 62 -15.64 -11.52 -3.21
N GLU A 63 -14.38 -11.61 -3.66
CA GLU A 63 -13.40 -10.52 -3.53
C GLU A 63 -13.87 -9.24 -4.23
N ALA A 64 -14.29 -9.34 -5.49
CA ALA A 64 -14.80 -8.20 -6.23
C ALA A 64 -16.04 -7.57 -5.60
N GLY A 65 -16.98 -8.40 -5.11
CA GLY A 65 -18.16 -7.91 -4.39
C GLY A 65 -17.79 -7.22 -3.06
N TRP A 66 -16.79 -7.72 -2.34
CA TRP A 66 -16.30 -7.09 -1.12
C TRP A 66 -15.63 -5.74 -1.39
N VAL A 67 -14.80 -5.65 -2.45
CA VAL A 67 -14.15 -4.39 -2.87
C VAL A 67 -15.18 -3.34 -3.26
N ALA A 68 -16.19 -3.70 -4.08
CA ALA A 68 -17.26 -2.78 -4.48
C ALA A 68 -18.05 -2.27 -3.26
N ALA A 69 -18.47 -3.17 -2.36
CA ALA A 69 -19.19 -2.80 -1.15
C ALA A 69 -18.37 -1.90 -0.22
N LYS A 70 -17.04 -2.12 -0.12
CA LYS A 70 -16.13 -1.28 0.66
C LYS A 70 -15.98 0.11 0.05
N ALA A 71 -15.81 0.20 -1.27
CA ALA A 71 -15.70 1.48 -1.98
C ALA A 71 -16.98 2.31 -1.82
N GLU A 72 -18.16 1.69 -1.97
CA GLU A 72 -19.44 2.35 -1.71
C GLU A 72 -19.59 2.81 -0.26
N ALA A 73 -19.18 2.00 0.72
CA ALA A 73 -19.24 2.38 2.13
C ALA A 73 -18.37 3.61 2.41
N LEU A 74 -17.12 3.60 1.94
CA LEU A 74 -16.21 4.75 2.08
C LEU A 74 -16.75 5.99 1.35
N HIS A 75 -17.42 5.80 0.22
CA HIS A 75 -18.04 6.90 -0.50
C HIS A 75 -19.22 7.51 0.26
N ARG A 76 -20.08 6.67 0.85
CA ARG A 76 -21.17 7.13 1.74
C ARG A 76 -20.64 7.87 2.96
N ASP A 77 -19.45 7.50 3.45
CA ASP A 77 -18.76 8.19 4.55
C ASP A 77 -18.06 9.49 4.11
N GLY A 78 -18.16 9.87 2.83
CA GLY A 78 -17.71 11.14 2.29
C GLY A 78 -16.37 11.12 1.56
N LEU A 79 -15.73 9.95 1.37
CA LEU A 79 -14.50 9.84 0.59
C LEU A 79 -14.83 9.82 -0.92
N PRO A 80 -14.25 10.71 -1.75
CA PRO A 80 -14.55 10.70 -3.17
C PRO A 80 -13.92 9.47 -3.85
N TYR A 81 -14.57 8.93 -4.88
CA TYR A 81 -14.04 7.79 -5.64
C TYR A 81 -12.65 8.06 -6.26
N THR A 82 -12.33 9.32 -6.55
CA THR A 82 -11.03 9.75 -7.08
C THR A 82 -9.87 9.53 -6.10
N ASP A 83 -10.17 9.40 -4.81
CA ASP A 83 -9.17 9.15 -3.76
C ASP A 83 -9.01 7.66 -3.45
N MET A 84 -9.68 6.79 -4.22
CA MET A 84 -9.62 5.34 -4.09
C MET A 84 -8.90 4.72 -5.29
N ALA A 85 -8.10 3.68 -5.04
CA ALA A 85 -7.42 2.93 -6.09
C ALA A 85 -7.44 1.43 -5.79
N VAL A 86 -7.68 0.62 -6.82
CA VAL A 86 -7.57 -0.85 -6.77
C VAL A 86 -6.34 -1.25 -7.57
N VAL A 87 -5.42 -1.98 -6.93
CA VAL A 87 -4.17 -2.43 -7.56
C VAL A 87 -4.16 -3.95 -7.60
N TYR A 88 -3.83 -4.50 -8.77
CA TYR A 88 -3.79 -5.93 -9.04
C TYR A 88 -2.46 -6.31 -9.71
N ARG A 89 -2.13 -7.62 -9.72
CA ARG A 89 -0.85 -8.11 -10.24
C ARG A 89 -0.84 -8.25 -11.76
N THR A 90 -1.97 -8.63 -12.35
CA THR A 90 -2.11 -8.85 -13.79
C THR A 90 -3.42 -8.26 -14.31
N ASN A 91 -3.44 -7.85 -15.58
CA ASN A 91 -4.62 -7.22 -16.18
C ASN A 91 -5.84 -8.16 -16.27
N LEU A 92 -5.66 -9.48 -16.25
CA LEU A 92 -6.79 -10.41 -16.25
C LEU A 92 -7.68 -10.27 -15.00
N GLN A 93 -7.09 -9.86 -13.87
CA GLN A 93 -7.83 -9.64 -12.62
C GLN A 93 -8.74 -8.41 -12.67
N ALA A 94 -8.48 -7.46 -13.59
CA ALA A 94 -9.29 -6.25 -13.72
C ALA A 94 -10.75 -6.57 -14.09
N ARG A 95 -10.94 -7.57 -14.97
CA ARG A 95 -12.26 -7.87 -15.54
C ARG A 95 -13.32 -8.19 -14.49
N VAL A 96 -12.98 -9.00 -13.48
CA VAL A 96 -13.91 -9.42 -12.43
C VAL A 96 -14.26 -8.25 -11.50
N ILE A 97 -13.30 -7.34 -11.28
CA ILE A 97 -13.51 -6.11 -10.50
C ILE A 97 -14.41 -5.13 -11.26
N GLU A 98 -14.11 -4.89 -12.54
CA GLU A 98 -14.90 -4.00 -13.42
C GLU A 98 -16.35 -4.46 -13.58
N ASP A 99 -16.60 -5.77 -13.68
CA ASP A 99 -17.96 -6.31 -13.79
C ASP A 99 -18.78 -6.17 -12.48
N ARG A 100 -18.14 -5.75 -11.37
CA ARG A 100 -18.78 -5.60 -10.04
C ARG A 100 -18.85 -4.18 -9.51
N LEU A 101 -18.01 -3.26 -10.03
CA LEU A 101 -18.06 -1.82 -9.73
C LEU A 101 -19.12 -1.12 -10.58
#